data_AF-A0A3N1VE85-F1
#
_entry.id   AF-A0A3N1VE85-F1
#
_cell.length_a   1.000
_cell.length_b   1.000
_cell.length_c   1.000
_cell.angle_alpha   90.00
_cell.angle_beta   90.00
_cell.angle_gamma   90.00
#
_symmetry.space_group_name_H-M   'P 1'
#
loop_
_entity.id
_entity.type
_entity.pdbx_description
1 polymer ?
#
loop_
_entity_poly.entity_id
_entity_poly.type
_entity_poly.pdbx_seq_one_letter_code
_entity_poly.pdbx_strand_id
1 'polypeptide(L)' 'MATESEVGELLHQRGWRTAFTVADRVSAWAALVSVIEHGYGDDIYEYTNELSCRNWLHEAWILLDDHIVQLWTP' A
#
# COMPACT_ATOMS: atom_id res chain seq x y z
N MET A 1 0.21 -19.69 4.47
CA MET A 1 -0.01 -18.37 3.86
C MET A 1 -0.10 -17.34 4.98
N ALA A 2 0.34 -16.12 4.74
CA ALA A 2 0.56 -15.11 5.79
C ALA A 2 -0.58 -14.09 5.85
N THR A 3 -0.92 -13.66 7.06
CA THR A 3 -1.87 -12.57 7.35
C THR A 3 -1.27 -11.20 6.97
N GLU A 4 -2.12 -10.16 6.87
CA GLU A 4 -1.65 -8.80 6.57
C GLU A 4 -0.58 -8.30 7.54
N SER A 5 -0.74 -8.59 8.84
CA SER A 5 0.22 -8.20 9.88
C SER A 5 1.57 -8.90 9.70
N GLU A 6 1.57 -10.19 9.36
CA GLU A 6 2.81 -10.95 9.12
C GLU A 6 3.53 -10.47 7.86
N VAL A 7 2.79 -10.16 6.80
CA VAL A 7 3.36 -9.56 5.57
C VAL A 7 3.91 -8.16 5.85
N GLY A 8 3.19 -7.35 6.63
CA GLY A 8 3.65 -6.02 7.07
C GLY A 8 4.98 -6.07 7.82
N GLU A 9 5.10 -6.97 8.81
CA GLU A 9 6.33 -7.17 9.57
C GLU A 9 7.49 -7.67 8.69
N LEU A 10 7.21 -8.60 7.78
CA LEU A 10 8.21 -9.11 6.84
C LEU A 10 8.73 -8.01 5.91
N LEU A 11 7.86 -7.15 5.39
CA LEU A 11 8.25 -6.03 4.55
C LEU A 11 9.00 -4.95 5.34
N HIS A 12 8.63 -4.71 6.60
CA HIS A 12 9.39 -3.83 7.48
C HIS A 12 10.83 -4.30 7.64
N GLN A 13 11.04 -5.60 7.87
CA GLN A 13 12.38 -6.20 7.95
C GLN A 13 13.16 -6.12 6.63
N ARG A 14 12.48 -5.96 5.49
CA ARG A 14 13.08 -5.76 4.15
C ARG A 14 13.39 -4.30 3.83
N GLY A 15 13.20 -3.38 4.77
CA GLY A 15 13.60 -1.98 4.65
C GLY A 15 12.45 -0.99 4.46
N TRP A 16 11.20 -1.45 4.49
CA TRP A 16 10.06 -0.54 4.54
C TRP A 16 10.02 0.17 5.89
N ARG A 17 9.73 1.48 5.88
CA ARG A 17 9.80 2.34 7.09
C ARG A 17 8.88 1.93 8.24
N THR A 18 7.82 1.16 7.96
CA THR A 18 6.80 0.75 8.93
C THR A 18 6.16 -0.56 8.46
N ALA A 19 5.70 -1.38 9.40
CA ALA A 19 4.89 -2.57 9.12
C ALA A 19 3.45 -2.16 8.76
N PHE A 20 3.24 -1.81 7.50
CA PHE A 20 1.91 -1.43 7.00
C PHE A 20 1.00 -2.65 6.83
N THR A 21 -0.30 -2.41 6.88
CA THR A 21 -1.34 -3.34 6.42
C THR A 21 -1.78 -3.01 4.98
N VAL A 22 -2.57 -3.90 4.36
CA VAL A 22 -3.18 -3.61 3.05
C VAL A 22 -4.15 -2.44 3.20
N ALA A 23 -4.93 -2.41 4.29
CA ALA A 23 -5.83 -1.32 4.62
C ALA A 23 -5.12 0.04 4.70
N ASP A 24 -3.93 0.10 5.33
CA ASP A 24 -3.16 1.35 5.44
C ASP A 24 -2.74 1.89 4.06
N ARG A 25 -2.28 1.00 3.17
CA ARG A 25 -1.80 1.40 1.84
C ARG A 25 -2.94 1.73 0.90
N VAL A 26 -4.04 0.98 0.94
CA VAL A 26 -5.24 1.28 0.15
C VAL A 26 -5.87 2.60 0.60
N SER A 27 -5.93 2.86 1.91
CA SER A 27 -6.44 4.14 2.43
C SER A 27 -5.55 5.32 2.04
N ALA A 28 -4.22 5.15 2.12
CA ALA A 28 -3.27 6.17 1.69
C ALA A 28 -3.36 6.45 0.17
N TRP A 29 -3.55 5.40 -0.64
CA TRP A 29 -3.80 5.51 -2.07
C TRP A 29 -5.10 6.27 -2.36
N ALA A 30 -6.21 5.91 -1.71
CA ALA A 30 -7.49 6.59 -1.89
C ALA A 30 -7.43 8.08 -1.50
N ALA A 31 -6.73 8.41 -0.41
CA ALA A 31 -6.51 9.80 0.00
C ALA A 31 -5.71 10.58 -1.07
N LEU A 32 -4.68 9.95 -1.66
CA LEU A 32 -3.93 10.55 -2.76
C LEU A 32 -4.80 10.78 -3.99
N VAL A 33 -5.54 9.75 -4.45
CA VAL A 33 -6.43 9.88 -5.61
C VAL A 33 -7.44 11.01 -5.40
N SER A 34 -7.99 11.15 -4.20
CA SER A 34 -8.87 12.26 -3.86
C SER A 34 -8.19 13.63 -4.04
N VAL A 35 -6.93 13.79 -3.61
CA VAL A 35 -6.16 15.02 -3.85
C VAL A 35 -5.95 15.29 -5.34
N ILE A 36 -5.60 14.26 -6.12
CA ILE A 36 -5.42 14.32 -7.57
C ILE A 36 -6.72 14.77 -8.26
N GLU A 37 -7.86 14.18 -7.88
CA GLU A 37 -9.19 14.49 -8.43
C GLU A 37 -9.65 15.92 -8.10
N HIS A 38 -9.21 16.48 -6.97
CA HIS A 38 -9.46 17.88 -6.60
C HIS A 38 -8.54 18.89 -7.30
N GLY A 39 -7.59 18.41 -8.11
CA GLY A 39 -6.63 19.21 -8.88
C GLY A 39 -5.24 19.17 -8.24
N TYR A 40 -4.30 18.53 -8.93
CA TYR A 40 -2.88 18.49 -8.58
C TYR A 40 -2.36 19.89 -8.20
N GLY A 41 -1.95 20.08 -6.96
CA GLY A 41 -0.87 21.03 -6.69
C GLY A 41 0.41 20.33 -7.12
N ASP A 42 1.30 20.97 -7.88
CA ASP A 42 2.56 20.40 -8.38
C ASP A 42 3.56 20.02 -7.24
N ASP A 43 3.13 19.36 -6.16
CA ASP A 43 3.94 18.97 -5.02
C ASP A 43 4.53 17.56 -5.24
N ILE A 44 5.86 17.50 -5.18
CA ILE A 44 6.68 16.28 -5.27
C ILE A 44 6.27 15.22 -4.23
N TYR A 45 5.66 15.65 -3.12
CA TYR A 45 5.19 14.75 -2.08
C TYR A 45 4.12 13.76 -2.57
N GLU A 46 3.22 14.20 -3.45
CA GLU A 46 2.10 13.40 -3.95
C GLU A 46 2.59 12.23 -4.83
N TYR A 47 3.53 12.52 -5.75
CA TYR A 47 4.19 11.50 -6.58
C TYR A 47 5.00 10.48 -5.78
N THR A 48 5.72 10.95 -4.75
CA THR A 48 6.56 10.06 -3.93
C THR A 48 5.70 9.10 -3.11
N ASN A 49 4.53 9.58 -2.65
CA ASN A 49 3.58 8.77 -1.88
C ASN A 49 2.85 7.74 -2.77
N GLU A 50 2.53 8.10 -4.02
CA GLU A 50 1.98 7.18 -5.03
C GLU A 50 2.90 5.98 -5.24
N LEU A 51 4.17 6.27 -5.59
CA LEU A 51 5.18 5.26 -5.88
C LEU A 51 5.43 4.36 -4.67
N SER A 52 5.42 4.92 -3.46
CA SER A 52 5.57 4.17 -2.21
C SER A 52 4.42 3.20 -1.97
N CYS A 53 3.17 3.64 -2.12
CA CYS A 53 2.01 2.77 -1.93
C CYS A 53 1.95 1.66 -2.99
N ARG A 54 2.21 2.00 -4.25
CA ARG A 54 2.21 1.03 -5.36
C ARG A 54 3.30 -0.03 -5.17
N ASN A 55 4.52 0.38 -4.85
CA ASN A 55 5.63 -0.56 -4.70
C ASN A 55 5.41 -1.49 -3.48
N TRP A 56 4.87 -0.96 -2.38
CA TRP A 56 4.53 -1.80 -1.22
C TRP A 56 3.46 -2.84 -1.58
N LEU A 57 2.37 -2.42 -2.24
CA LEU A 57 1.27 -3.32 -2.63
C LEU A 57 1.76 -4.40 -3.61
N HIS A 58 2.67 -4.05 -4.51
CA HIS A 58 3.28 -5.00 -5.44
C HIS A 58 4.10 -6.09 -4.72
N GLU A 59 4.91 -5.72 -3.73
CA GLU A 59 5.69 -6.69 -2.94
C GLU A 59 4.79 -7.53 -2.02
N ALA A 60 3.75 -6.93 -1.45
CA ALA A 60 2.80 -7.62 -0.58
C ALA A 60 1.97 -8.67 -1.32
N TRP A 61 1.54 -8.38 -2.55
CA TRP A 61 0.65 -9.24 -3.34
C TRP A 61 1.12 -10.70 -3.45
N ILE A 62 2.42 -10.93 -3.62
CA ILE A 62 2.99 -12.28 -3.78
C ILE A 62 3.05 -13.05 -2.45
N LEU A 63 2.92 -12.35 -1.32
CA LEU A 63 3.09 -12.89 0.04
C LEU A 63 1.77 -13.12 0.77
N LEU A 64 0.71 -12.40 0.35
CA LEU A 64 -0.61 -12.46 0.96
C LEU A 64 -1.32 -13.79 0.67
N ASP A 65 -2.17 -14.20 1.61
CA ASP A 65 -3.09 -15.31 1.45
C ASP A 65 -4.17 -15.01 0.38
N ASP A 66 -4.56 -16.02 -0.40
CA ASP A 66 -5.56 -15.89 -1.47
C ASP A 66 -6.90 -15.30 -0.98
N HIS A 67 -7.33 -15.62 0.25
CA HIS A 67 -8.57 -15.06 0.79
C HIS A 67 -8.43 -13.55 1.08
N ILE A 68 -7.24 -13.10 1.50
CA ILE A 68 -6.97 -11.67 1.71
C ILE A 68 -6.93 -10.96 0.36
N VAL A 69 -6.31 -11.57 -0.64
CA VAL A 69 -6.33 -11.04 -2.02
C VAL A 69 -7.78 -10.88 -2.51
N GLN A 70 -8.63 -11.90 -2.36
CA GLN A 70 -10.04 -11.84 -2.76
C GLN A 70 -10.84 -10.76 -2.01
N LEU A 71 -10.53 -10.51 -0.73
CA LEU A 71 -11.18 -9.46 0.05
C LEU A 71 -10.94 -8.06 -0.55
N TRP A 72 -9.76 -7.83 -1.11
CA TRP A 72 -9.34 -6.53 -1.64
C TRP A 72 -9.51 -6.39 -3.16
N THR A 73 -9.75 -7.49 -3.89
CA THR A 73 -10.05 -7.49 -5.33
C THR A 73 -11.33 -8.28 -5.65
N PRO A 74 -12.52 -7.75 -5.30
CA PRO A 74 -13.81 -8.39 -5.57
C PRO A 74 -14.17 -8.42 -7.06
#